data_AF-A0A0D2V2B8-F1
#
_entry.id   AF-A0A0D2V2B8-F1
#
_cell.length_a   1.000
_cell.length_b   1.000
_cell.length_c   1.000
_cell.angle_alpha   90.00
_cell.angle_beta   90.00
_cell.angle_gamma   90.00
#
_symmetry.space_group_name_H-M   'P 1'
#
loop_
_entity.id
_entity.type
_entity.pdbx_description
1 polymer ?
#
loop_
_entity_poly.entity_id
_entity_poly.type
_entity_poly.pdbx_seq_one_letter_code
_entity_poly.pdbx_strand_id
1 'polypeptide(L)'
;ALVFADLMFFACWFYYHKANPKLAWFRDVESILNHHLARLLGLGYLSWAGHQVHVSLPINQFLNALVDSKEIPLPHEFILNHDLLAQLYPSSVEGTTPFLP
;
A
#
# COMPACT_ATOMS: atom_id res chain seq x y z
N ALA A 1 -14.87 1.03 1.26
CA ALA A 1 -15.04 1.53 2.65
C ALA A 1 -16.15 0.78 3.40
N LEU A 2 -17.38 0.70 2.87
CA LEU A 2 -18.52 0.06 3.56
C LEU A 2 -18.26 -1.40 3.97
N VAL A 3 -17.78 -2.24 3.04
CA VAL A 3 -17.42 -3.64 3.34
C VAL A 3 -16.39 -3.73 4.47
N PHE A 4 -15.41 -2.82 4.52
CA PHE A 4 -14.41 -2.80 5.58
C PHE A 4 -15.03 -2.40 6.94
N ALA A 5 -15.98 -1.46 6.94
CA ALA A 5 -16.72 -1.10 8.15
C ALA A 5 -17.52 -2.28 8.70
N ASP A 6 -18.23 -3.02 7.84
CA ASP A 6 -18.98 -4.22 8.24
C ASP A 6 -18.04 -5.29 8.83
N LEU A 7 -16.86 -5.49 8.24
CA LEU A 7 -15.84 -6.40 8.75
C LEU A 7 -15.31 -5.96 10.13
N MET A 8 -15.14 -4.66 10.38
CA MET A 8 -14.71 -4.15 11.68
C MET A 8 -15.77 -4.36 12.76
N PHE A 9 -17.05 -4.10 12.46
CA PHE A 9 -18.15 -4.39 13.40
C PHE A 9 -18.27 -5.88 13.68
N PHE A 10 -18.13 -6.72 12.65
CA PHE A 10 -18.11 -8.16 12.82
C PHE A 10 -16.93 -8.63 13.68
N ALA A 11 -15.74 -8.07 13.47
CA ALA A 11 -14.58 -8.38 14.30
C ALA A 11 -14.83 -8.05 15.78
N CYS A 12 -15.42 -6.88 16.08
CA CYS A 12 -15.80 -6.52 17.45
C CYS A 12 -16.77 -7.55 18.07
N TRP A 13 -17.85 -7.91 17.36
CA TRP A 13 -18.79 -8.93 17.83
C TRP A 13 -18.11 -10.29 18.03
N PHE A 14 -17.26 -10.70 17.09
CA PHE A 14 -16.58 -11.99 17.10
C PHE A 14 -15.60 -12.11 18.27
N TYR A 15 -14.74 -11.11 18.48
CA TYR A 15 -13.79 -11.12 19.59
C TYR A 15 -14.45 -10.93 20.95
N TYR A 16 -15.67 -10.39 21.02
CA TYR A 16 -16.42 -10.26 22.27
C TYR A 16 -17.24 -11.51 22.62
N HIS A 17 -17.91 -12.14 21.64
CA HIS A 17 -18.84 -13.24 21.91
C HIS A 17 -18.32 -14.64 21.58
N LYS A 18 -17.36 -14.78 20.67
CA LYS A 18 -16.88 -16.09 20.18
C LYS A 18 -15.43 -16.38 20.54
N ALA A 19 -14.54 -15.41 20.40
CA ALA A 19 -13.09 -15.58 20.55
C ALA A 19 -12.50 -14.58 21.56
N ASN A 20 -12.96 -14.64 22.81
CA ASN A 20 -12.58 -13.67 23.84
C ASN A 20 -11.08 -13.81 24.20
N PRO A 21 -10.24 -12.78 23.96
CA PRO A 21 -8.82 -12.85 24.25
C PRO A 21 -8.57 -12.91 25.77
N LYS A 22 -7.57 -13.67 26.19
CA LYS A 22 -7.16 -13.73 27.61
C LYS A 22 -6.38 -12.47 27.99
N LEU A 23 -6.39 -12.13 29.29
CA LEU A 23 -5.69 -10.96 29.82
C LEU A 23 -4.18 -10.93 29.50
N ALA A 24 -3.54 -12.11 29.43
CA ALA A 24 -2.13 -12.23 29.06
C ALA A 24 -1.83 -11.68 27.65
N TRP A 25 -2.77 -11.82 26.70
CA TRP A 25 -2.63 -11.29 25.34
C TRP A 25 -2.58 -9.76 25.33
N PHE A 26 -3.44 -9.10 26.12
CA PHE A 26 -3.46 -7.64 26.22
C PHE A 26 -2.25 -7.05 26.94
N ARG A 27 -1.58 -7.83 27.80
CA ARG A 27 -0.42 -7.40 28.58
C ARG A 27 0.91 -7.69 27.91
N ASP A 28 0.90 -8.36 26.76
CA ASP A 28 2.11 -8.61 25.98
C ASP A 28 2.52 -7.34 25.21
N VAL A 29 3.19 -6.43 25.92
CA VAL A 29 3.61 -5.13 25.39
C VAL A 29 4.67 -5.29 24.30
N GLU A 30 5.52 -6.30 24.39
CA GLU A 30 6.56 -6.57 23.39
C GLU A 30 5.92 -6.98 22.05
N SER A 31 4.96 -7.90 22.08
CA SER A 31 4.22 -8.33 20.90
C SER A 31 3.42 -7.17 20.29
N ILE A 32 2.71 -6.39 21.11
CA ILE A 32 1.97 -5.21 20.64
C ILE A 32 2.92 -4.22 19.98
N LEU A 33 4.03 -3.88 20.62
CA LEU A 33 4.97 -2.87 20.11
C LEU A 33 5.61 -3.33 18.79
N ASN A 34 6.11 -4.57 18.74
CA ASN A 34 6.73 -5.11 17.54
C ASN A 34 5.72 -5.22 16.38
N HIS A 35 4.48 -5.65 16.67
CA HIS A 35 3.42 -5.69 15.67
C HIS A 35 3.07 -4.29 15.15
N HIS A 36 2.94 -3.28 16.01
CA HIS A 36 2.57 -1.94 15.56
C HIS A 36 3.71 -1.24 14.80
N LEU A 37 4.94 -1.33 15.28
CA LEU A 37 6.08 -0.67 14.63
C LEU A 37 6.42 -1.34 13.29
N ALA A 38 6.67 -2.65 13.30
CA ALA A 38 7.13 -3.34 12.09
C ALA A 38 5.98 -3.60 11.11
N ARG A 39 4.82 -4.03 11.61
CA ARG A 39 3.71 -4.44 10.76
C ARG A 39 2.80 -3.28 10.39
N LEU A 40 2.21 -2.61 11.38
CA LEU A 40 1.22 -1.56 11.11
C LEU A 40 1.88 -0.34 10.45
N LEU A 41 2.93 0.20 11.06
CA LEU A 41 3.63 1.38 10.55
C LEU A 41 4.60 1.03 9.43
N GLY A 42 5.45 0.01 9.62
CA GLY A 42 6.45 -0.40 8.63
C GLY A 42 5.82 -0.86 7.31
N LEU A 43 4.96 -1.89 7.33
CA LEU A 43 4.30 -2.34 6.10
C LEU A 43 3.28 -1.33 5.57
N GLY A 44 2.67 -0.53 6.44
CA GLY A 44 1.79 0.57 6.03
C GLY A 44 2.53 1.60 5.19
N TYR A 45 3.68 2.08 5.66
CA TYR A 45 4.53 3.01 4.92
C TYR A 45 5.09 2.39 3.64
N LEU A 46 5.55 1.13 3.70
CA LEU A 46 6.07 0.43 2.52
C LEU A 46 5.00 0.27 1.43
N SER A 47 3.79 -0.14 1.80
CA SER A 47 2.67 -0.27 0.86
C SER A 47 2.26 1.08 0.28
N TRP A 48 2.25 2.14 1.09
CA TRP A 48 1.93 3.48 0.62
C TRP A 48 3.01 4.05 -0.30
N ALA A 49 4.29 3.86 0.03
CA ALA A 49 5.39 4.25 -0.83
C ALA A 49 5.31 3.53 -2.19
N GLY A 50 5.02 2.23 -2.20
CA GLY A 50 4.76 1.48 -3.43
C GLY A 50 3.61 2.07 -4.25
N HIS A 51 2.49 2.40 -3.61
CA HIS A 51 1.37 3.07 -4.29
C HIS A 51 1.77 4.44 -4.84
N GLN A 52 2.55 5.23 -4.10
CA GLN A 52 3.03 6.53 -4.57
C GLN A 52 3.93 6.38 -5.81
N VAL A 53 4.87 5.45 -5.79
CA VAL A 53 5.82 5.21 -6.89
C VAL A 53 5.14 4.68 -8.14
N HIS A 54 4.22 3.71 -8.00
CA HIS A 54 3.62 3.03 -9.15
C HIS A 54 2.33 3.69 -9.68
N VAL A 55 1.67 4.54 -8.89
CA VAL A 55 0.37 5.15 -9.26
C VAL A 55 0.42 6.66 -9.21
N SER A 56 0.69 7.24 -8.05
CA SER A 56 0.56 8.70 -7.87
C SER A 56 1.61 9.49 -8.65
N LEU A 57 2.87 9.06 -8.64
CA LEU A 57 3.97 9.76 -9.31
C LEU A 57 3.81 9.79 -10.84
N PRO A 58 3.56 8.65 -11.54
CA PRO A 58 3.31 8.67 -12.99
C PRO A 58 2.17 9.60 -13.39
N ILE A 59 1.02 9.50 -12.71
CA ILE A 59 -0.17 10.31 -13.01
C ILE A 59 0.11 11.79 -12.79
N ASN A 60 0.78 12.14 -11.68
CA ASN A 60 1.11 13.52 -11.38
C ASN A 60 2.05 14.14 -12.41
N GLN A 61 2.96 13.37 -13.03
CA GLN A 61 3.80 13.89 -14.12
C GLN A 61 2.97 14.31 -15.34
N PHE A 62 1.98 13.50 -15.75
CA PHE A 62 1.08 13.88 -16.85
C PHE A 62 0.18 15.06 -16.49
N LEU A 63 -0.35 15.10 -15.27
CA LEU A 63 -1.15 16.23 -14.80
C LEU A 63 -0.33 17.53 -14.77
N ASN A 64 0.93 17.47 -14.34
CA ASN A 64 1.84 18.63 -14.35
C ASN A 64 2.23 19.05 -15.77
N ALA A 65 2.24 18.13 -16.73
CA ALA A 65 2.41 18.41 -18.15
C ALA A 65 1.13 18.92 -18.83
N LEU A 66 0.05 19.15 -18.06
CA LEU A 66 -1.25 19.65 -18.52
C LEU A 66 -1.96 18.73 -19.53
N VAL A 67 -1.69 17.42 -19.48
CA VAL A 67 -2.40 16.43 -20.28
C VAL A 67 -3.84 16.30 -19.78
N ASP A 68 -4.81 16.22 -20.69
CA ASP A 68 -6.22 16.05 -20.32
C ASP A 68 -6.41 14.73 -19.57
N SER A 69 -7.21 14.75 -18.50
CA SER A 69 -7.37 13.59 -17.63
C SER A 69 -7.93 12.35 -18.33
N LYS A 70 -8.58 12.50 -19.49
CA LYS A 70 -9.11 11.37 -20.27
C LYS A 70 -8.05 10.71 -21.15
N GLU A 71 -6.96 11.42 -21.45
CA GLU A 71 -5.86 10.93 -22.27
C GLU A 71 -4.77 10.25 -21.42
N ILE A 72 -4.81 10.43 -20.10
CA ILE A 72 -3.88 9.78 -19.17
C ILE A 72 -4.20 8.27 -19.12
N PRO A 73 -3.19 7.40 -19.35
CA PRO A 73 -3.34 5.95 -19.19
C PRO A 73 -3.88 5.57 -17.81
N LEU A 74 -4.62 4.47 -17.73
CA LEU A 74 -5.18 4.05 -16.45
C LEU A 74 -4.07 3.53 -15.52
N PRO A 75 -4.22 3.65 -14.18
CA PRO A 75 -3.21 3.23 -13.21
C PRO A 75 -2.68 1.81 -13.40
N HIS A 76 -3.55 0.88 -13.80
CA HIS A 76 -3.16 -0.52 -14.00
C HIS A 76 -2.33 -0.73 -15.28
N GLU A 77 -2.46 0.15 -16.27
CA GLU A 77 -1.66 0.08 -17.50
C GLU A 77 -0.20 0.43 -17.23
N PHE A 78 0.08 1.35 -16.31
CA PHE A 78 1.45 1.64 -15.88
C PHE A 78 2.11 0.46 -15.15
N ILE A 79 1.32 -0.35 -14.43
CA ILE A 79 1.82 -1.51 -13.71
C ILE A 79 2.12 -2.67 -14.68
N LEU A 80 1.29 -2.84 -15.70
CA LEU A 80 1.40 -3.95 -16.66
C LEU A 80 2.38 -3.64 -17.80
N ASN A 81 2.47 -2.38 -18.23
CA ASN A 81 3.31 -1.95 -19.35
C ASN A 81 4.55 -1.22 -18.83
N HIS A 82 5.65 -1.95 -18.69
CA HIS A 82 6.91 -1.41 -18.24
C HIS A 82 7.46 -0.29 -19.16
N ASP A 83 7.14 -0.34 -20.47
CA ASP A 83 7.58 0.67 -21.43
C ASP A 83 7.00 2.07 -21.15
N LEU A 84 5.78 2.15 -20.60
CA LEU A 84 5.17 3.42 -20.22
C LEU A 84 5.90 4.05 -19.03
N LEU A 85 6.30 3.22 -18.06
CA LEU A 85 7.11 3.67 -16.92
C LEU A 85 8.53 4.04 -17.35
N ALA A 86 9.14 3.30 -18.27
CA ALA A 86 10.49 3.58 -18.78
C ALA A 86 10.58 4.92 -19.53
N GLN A 87 9.50 5.35 -20.19
CA GLN A 87 9.43 6.67 -20.84
C GLN A 87 9.43 7.82 -19.82
N LEU A 88 8.81 7.63 -18.66
CA LEU A 88 8.73 8.63 -17.59
C LEU A 88 9.98 8.62 -16.70
N TYR A 89 10.48 7.43 -16.41
CA TYR A 89 11.60 7.16 -15.53
C TYR A 89 12.58 6.20 -16.21
N PRO A 90 13.62 6.71 -16.89
CA PRO A 90 14.61 5.89 -17.61
C PRO A 90 15.32 4.86 -16.72
N SER A 91 15.49 5.18 -15.43
CA SER A 91 16.07 4.27 -14.43
C SER A 91 15.21 3.04 -14.16
N SER A 92 13.93 3.04 -14.51
CA SER A 92 13.05 1.87 -14.36
C SER A 92 13.54 0.68 -15.21
N VAL A 93 14.26 0.92 -16.32
CA VAL A 93 14.79 -0.11 -17.21
C VAL A 93 15.78 -1.04 -16.49
N GLU A 94 16.48 -0.55 -15.47
CA GLU A 94 17.39 -1.35 -14.65
C GLU A 94 16.66 -2.31 -13.71
N GLY A 95 15.34 -2.17 -13.57
CA GLY A 95 14.50 -3.01 -12.73
C GLY A 95 14.96 -3.02 -11.28
N THR A 96 15.04 -4.21 -10.69
CA THR A 96 15.47 -4.38 -9.28
C THR A 96 16.97 -4.61 -9.12
N THR A 97 17.75 -4.60 -10.20
CA THR A 97 19.19 -4.88 -10.15
C THR A 97 19.97 -3.91 -9.26
N PRO A 98 19.69 -2.59 -9.17
CA PRO A 98 20.39 -1.72 -8.22
C PRO A 98 19.89 -1.86 -6.77
N PHE A 99 18.75 -2.52 -6.54
CA PHE A 99 18.19 -2.70 -5.19
C PHE A 99 18.70 -3.98 -4.51
N LEU A 100 18.97 -5.02 -5.29
CA LEU A 100 19.48 -6.30 -4.81
C LEU A 100 20.99 -6.37 -5.07
N PRO A 101 21.82 -6.61 -4.04
CA PRO A 101 23.27 -6.74 -4.21
C PRO A 101 23.68 -7.97 -5.03
#